data_AF-A0A9P7S355-F1
#
_entry.id   AF-A0A9P7S355-F1
#
_cell.length_a   1.000
_cell.length_b   1.000
_cell.length_c   1.000
_cell.angle_alpha   90.00
_cell.angle_beta   90.00
_cell.angle_gamma   90.00
#
_symmetry.space_group_name_H-M   'P 1'
#
loop_
_entity.id
_entity.type
_entity.pdbx_description
1 polymer ?
#
loop_
_entity_poly.entity_id
_entity_poly.type
_entity_poly.pdbx_seq_one_letter_code
_entity_poly.pdbx_strand_id
1 'polypeptide(L)'
;MSTATPYHATPRDNRSRAPEFYGFVAWASTSFLFVVYLLWALLPDEYILWLGIDWYPNREWALLLPAYSIVLVLLTYWVYISLTIYGTPPFDSISTIIDSRSQYPPHQPTGNGQSSGSGYLMYTHSNAKPDLYDIPIGLVNRVLYSPKGRESGTGHAHSSSSNDRTQ
;
A
#
# COMPACT_ATOMS: atom_id res chain seq x y z
N MET A 1 -35.83 21.74 12.80
CA MET A 1 -36.10 20.29 12.72
C MET A 1 -34.75 19.61 12.51
N SER A 2 -34.26 18.93 13.55
CA SER A 2 -32.95 18.27 13.58
C SER A 2 -33.06 16.87 13.00
N THR A 3 -32.08 16.46 12.19
CA THR A 3 -31.68 15.05 12.09
C THR A 3 -30.20 14.99 11.72
N ALA A 4 -29.36 15.13 12.75
CA ALA A 4 -27.98 14.66 12.70
C ALA A 4 -28.00 13.15 12.42
N THR A 5 -27.24 12.71 11.41
CA THR A 5 -27.00 11.29 11.18
C THR A 5 -26.28 10.71 12.39
N PRO A 6 -26.80 9.67 13.05
CA PRO A 6 -26.09 9.05 14.15
C PRO A 6 -24.86 8.37 13.57
N TYR A 7 -23.67 8.82 13.98
CA TYR A 7 -22.46 8.01 13.89
C TYR A 7 -22.76 6.72 14.65
N HIS A 8 -22.98 5.63 13.93
CA HIS A 8 -23.14 4.31 14.52
C HIS A 8 -21.77 3.91 15.06
N ALA A 9 -21.48 4.26 16.31
CA ALA A 9 -20.43 3.60 17.06
C ALA A 9 -20.80 2.11 17.04
N THR A 10 -20.02 1.29 16.34
CA THR A 10 -20.19 -0.16 16.42
C THR A 10 -20.10 -0.51 17.91
N PRO A 11 -21.02 -1.36 18.42
CA PRO A 11 -20.89 -1.86 19.79
C PRO A 11 -19.46 -2.37 19.95
N ARG A 12 -18.80 -1.99 21.05
CA ARG A 12 -17.52 -2.61 21.41
C ARG A 12 -17.82 -4.08 21.59
N ASP A 13 -17.59 -4.87 20.55
CA ASP A 13 -17.62 -6.31 20.61
C ASP A 13 -16.79 -6.68 21.82
N ASN A 14 -17.45 -7.33 22.76
CA ASN A 14 -16.91 -8.16 23.81
C ASN A 14 -16.00 -9.20 23.15
N ARG A 15 -14.82 -8.74 22.69
CA ARG A 15 -13.76 -9.55 22.12
C ARG A 15 -13.49 -10.64 23.12
N SER A 16 -13.84 -11.86 22.74
CA SER A 16 -13.50 -13.05 23.51
C SER A 16 -12.04 -12.95 23.94
N ARG A 17 -11.77 -13.14 25.23
CA ARG A 17 -10.43 -13.23 25.81
C ARG A 17 -9.59 -14.39 25.25
N ALA A 18 -10.12 -15.16 24.30
CA ALA A 18 -9.45 -16.31 23.74
C ALA A 18 -8.06 -16.00 23.13
N PRO A 19 -7.86 -14.91 22.35
CA PRO A 19 -6.55 -14.61 21.75
C PRO A 19 -5.44 -14.34 22.76
N GLU A 20 -5.74 -13.70 23.90
CA GLU A 20 -4.75 -13.41 24.95
C GLU A 20 -4.28 -14.68 25.68
N PHE A 21 -5.19 -15.64 25.92
CA PHE A 21 -4.82 -16.93 26.49
C PHE A 21 -3.96 -17.78 25.55
N TYR A 22 -4.29 -17.82 24.26
CA TYR A 22 -3.47 -18.55 23.29
C TYR A 22 -2.06 -17.97 23.18
N GLY A 23 -1.93 -16.63 23.19
CA GLY A 23 -0.64 -15.97 23.19
C GLY A 23 0.21 -16.34 24.41
N PHE A 24 -0.40 -16.33 25.60
CA PHE A 24 0.29 -16.73 26.84
C PHE A 24 0.73 -18.19 26.82
N VAL A 25 -0.15 -19.11 26.40
CA VAL A 25 0.18 -20.55 26.33
C VAL A 25 1.26 -20.80 25.28
N ALA A 26 1.19 -20.15 24.12
CA ALA A 26 2.20 -20.26 23.07
C ALA A 26 3.56 -19.72 23.55
N TRP A 27 3.56 -18.58 24.23
CA TRP A 27 4.78 -17.99 24.81
C TRP A 27 5.37 -18.89 25.89
N ALA A 28 4.59 -19.31 26.88
CA ALA A 28 5.07 -20.16 27.98
C ALA A 28 5.57 -21.52 27.48
N SER A 29 4.85 -22.17 26.57
CA SER A 29 5.25 -23.45 25.98
C SER A 29 6.53 -23.32 25.13
N THR A 30 6.63 -22.26 24.31
CA THR A 30 7.82 -22.01 23.49
C THR A 30 9.03 -21.67 24.36
N SER A 31 8.86 -20.86 25.40
CA SER A 31 9.94 -20.57 26.36
C SER A 31 10.40 -21.82 27.10
N PHE A 32 9.48 -22.67 27.56
CA PHE A 32 9.82 -23.93 28.21
C PHE A 32 10.60 -24.87 27.28
N LEU A 33 10.08 -25.09 26.05
CA LEU A 33 10.75 -25.92 25.05
C LEU A 33 12.12 -25.36 24.66
N PHE A 34 12.26 -24.04 24.59
CA PHE A 34 13.52 -23.38 24.29
C PHE A 34 14.57 -23.61 25.41
N VAL A 35 14.16 -23.54 26.67
CA VAL A 35 15.06 -23.86 27.80
C VAL A 35 15.48 -25.33 27.76
N VAL A 36 14.54 -26.26 27.51
CA VAL A 36 14.86 -27.68 27.35
C VAL A 36 15.81 -27.92 26.18
N TYR A 37 15.60 -27.23 25.06
CA TYR A 37 16.48 -27.28 23.90
C TYR A 37 17.89 -26.76 24.21
N LEU A 38 18.02 -25.64 24.92
CA LEU A 38 19.33 -25.11 25.35
C LEU A 38 20.04 -26.06 26.31
N LEU A 39 19.31 -26.64 27.27
CA LEU A 39 19.87 -27.63 28.19
C LEU A 39 20.38 -28.83 27.39
N TRP A 40 19.58 -29.38 26.48
CA TRP A 40 20.01 -30.49 25.61
C TRP A 40 21.21 -30.13 24.71
N ALA A 41 21.24 -28.92 24.16
CA ALA A 41 22.31 -28.47 23.26
C ALA A 41 23.65 -28.21 23.99
N LEU A 42 23.61 -27.74 25.24
CA LEU A 42 24.80 -27.27 25.97
C LEU A 42 25.28 -28.21 27.09
N LEU A 43 24.41 -29.07 27.65
CA LEU A 43 24.85 -29.99 28.72
C LEU A 43 25.81 -31.06 28.20
N PRO A 44 26.82 -31.45 28.98
CA PRO A 44 27.64 -32.65 28.74
C PRO A 44 26.82 -33.95 28.76
N ASP A 45 27.32 -35.01 28.10
CA ASP A 45 26.62 -36.30 27.95
C ASP A 45 26.34 -36.98 29.29
N GLU A 46 27.23 -36.78 30.27
CA GLU A 46 27.16 -37.42 31.58
C GLU A 46 25.88 -37.02 32.32
N TYR A 47 25.43 -35.77 32.17
CA TYR A 47 24.22 -35.28 32.81
C TYR A 47 22.94 -35.75 32.11
N ILE A 48 22.98 -35.93 30.78
CA ILE A 48 21.83 -36.41 29.99
C ILE A 48 21.60 -37.90 30.26
N LEU A 49 22.68 -38.68 30.31
CA LEU A 49 22.64 -40.10 30.67
C LEU A 49 22.20 -40.30 32.13
N TRP A 50 22.62 -39.42 33.05
CA TRP A 50 22.14 -39.43 34.43
C TRP A 50 20.63 -39.14 34.54
N LEU A 51 20.08 -38.32 33.62
CA LEU A 51 18.65 -38.08 33.52
C LEU A 51 17.85 -39.31 33.01
N GLY A 52 18.54 -40.39 32.61
CA GLY A 52 17.94 -41.62 32.09
C GLY A 52 17.58 -41.57 30.60
N ILE A 53 18.19 -40.66 29.84
CA ILE A 53 17.95 -40.50 28.39
C ILE A 53 19.06 -41.23 27.63
N ASP A 54 18.82 -42.48 27.30
CA ASP A 54 19.79 -43.33 26.60
C ASP A 54 19.85 -43.09 25.08
N TRP A 55 18.81 -42.48 24.50
CA TRP A 55 18.75 -42.19 23.07
C TRP A 55 18.27 -40.76 22.81
N TYR A 56 19.12 -39.98 22.14
CA TYR A 56 18.81 -38.64 21.66
C TYR A 56 19.51 -38.39 20.29
N PRO A 57 18.96 -37.51 19.42
CA PRO A 57 19.53 -37.26 18.10
C PRO A 57 20.92 -36.60 18.17
N ASN A 58 21.73 -36.71 17.10
CA ASN A 58 23.10 -36.19 17.13
C ASN A 58 23.16 -34.70 17.53
N ARG A 59 24.15 -34.31 18.35
CA ARG A 59 24.30 -32.93 18.87
C ARG A 59 24.47 -31.89 17.79
N GLU A 60 24.95 -32.28 16.61
CA GLU A 60 25.09 -31.39 15.44
C GLU A 60 23.76 -30.73 15.05
N TRP A 61 22.63 -31.39 15.30
CA TRP A 61 21.30 -30.83 15.03
C TRP A 61 21.02 -29.57 15.86
N ALA A 62 21.65 -29.41 17.03
CA ALA A 62 21.57 -28.19 17.80
C ALA A 62 22.15 -26.98 17.05
N LEU A 63 23.19 -27.18 16.22
CA LEU A 63 23.75 -26.12 15.39
C LEU A 63 23.04 -26.00 14.04
N LEU A 64 22.65 -27.12 13.44
CA LEU A 64 22.01 -27.14 12.13
C LEU A 64 20.65 -26.41 12.16
N LEU A 65 19.82 -26.63 13.18
CA LEU A 65 18.51 -25.98 13.28
C LEU A 65 18.56 -24.44 13.20
N PRO A 66 19.34 -23.73 14.03
CA PRO A 66 19.44 -22.27 13.95
C PRO A 66 20.11 -21.81 12.65
N ALA A 67 21.12 -22.54 12.15
CA ALA A 67 21.78 -22.19 10.88
C ALA A 67 20.81 -22.28 9.68
N TYR A 68 20.08 -23.38 9.54
CA TYR A 68 19.09 -23.55 8.48
C TYR A 68 17.91 -22.60 8.64
N SER A 69 17.51 -22.24 9.87
CA SER A 69 16.47 -21.24 10.11
C SER A 69 16.84 -19.89 9.50
N ILE A 70 18.07 -19.42 9.72
CA ILE A 70 18.56 -18.15 9.14
C ILE A 70 18.58 -18.23 7.61
N VAL A 71 19.09 -19.34 7.05
CA VAL A 71 19.11 -19.55 5.59
C VAL A 71 17.70 -19.54 5.01
N LEU A 72 16.74 -20.19 5.67
CA LEU A 72 15.33 -20.24 5.23
C LEU A 72 14.67 -18.86 5.28
N VAL A 73 14.93 -18.07 6.33
CA VAL A 73 14.44 -16.68 6.42
C VAL A 73 15.01 -15.84 5.27
N LEU A 74 16.32 -15.89 5.05
CA LEU A 74 16.95 -15.15 3.95
C LEU A 74 16.41 -15.59 2.59
N LEU A 75 16.28 -16.91 2.37
CA LEU A 75 15.71 -17.47 1.15
C LEU A 75 14.28 -16.97 0.92
N THR A 76 13.46 -16.94 1.97
CA THR A 76 12.08 -16.44 1.89
C THR A 76 12.04 -14.98 1.43
N TYR A 77 12.92 -14.12 1.97
CA TYR A 77 13.02 -12.73 1.53
C TYR A 77 13.49 -12.61 0.07
N TRP A 78 14.49 -13.38 -0.34
CA TRP A 78 14.95 -13.40 -1.73
C TRP A 78 13.87 -13.83 -2.71
N VAL A 79 13.13 -14.89 -2.37
CA VAL A 79 12.00 -15.37 -3.17
C VAL A 79 10.89 -14.32 -3.21
N TYR A 80 10.56 -13.70 -2.08
CA TYR A 80 9.56 -12.64 -2.01
C TYR A 80 9.92 -11.45 -2.89
N ILE A 81 11.16 -10.95 -2.83
CA ILE A 81 11.65 -9.85 -3.68
C ILE A 81 11.58 -10.27 -5.14
N SER A 82 12.06 -11.47 -5.48
CA SER A 82 12.05 -12.00 -6.85
C SER A 82 10.63 -12.09 -7.41
N LEU A 83 9.68 -12.60 -6.61
CA LEU A 83 8.28 -12.72 -7.01
C LEU A 83 7.61 -11.35 -7.14
N THR A 84 7.94 -10.41 -6.26
CA THR A 84 7.44 -9.02 -6.32
C THR A 84 7.93 -8.35 -7.60
N ILE A 85 9.22 -8.46 -7.93
CA ILE A 85 9.77 -7.92 -9.19
C ILE A 85 9.13 -8.61 -10.40
N TYR A 86 8.99 -9.93 -10.37
CA TYR A 86 8.34 -10.69 -11.43
C TYR A 86 6.86 -10.28 -11.65
N GLY A 87 6.14 -9.98 -10.57
CA GLY A 87 4.74 -9.54 -10.61
C GLY A 87 4.54 -8.04 -10.84
N THR A 88 5.59 -7.23 -10.84
CA THR A 88 5.48 -5.78 -11.00
C THR A 88 5.36 -5.43 -12.50
N PRO A 89 4.32 -4.68 -12.92
CA PRO A 89 4.23 -4.15 -14.28
C PRO A 89 5.45 -3.29 -14.65
N PRO A 90 5.78 -3.16 -15.96
CA PRO A 90 6.87 -2.27 -16.37
C PRO A 90 6.65 -0.85 -15.84
N PHE A 91 7.72 -0.18 -15.42
CA PHE A 91 7.67 1.16 -14.78
C PHE A 91 6.99 2.24 -15.61
N ASP A 92 6.88 2.04 -16.93
CA ASP A 92 6.21 2.96 -17.87
C ASP A 92 4.69 2.71 -17.98
N SER A 93 4.16 1.72 -17.26
CA SER A 93 2.72 1.42 -17.26
C SER A 93 1.98 2.32 -16.29
N ILE A 94 0.96 3.02 -16.80
CA ILE A 94 0.02 3.82 -15.98
C ILE A 94 -0.69 2.99 -14.90
N SER A 95 -0.77 1.67 -15.09
CA SER A 95 -1.34 0.72 -14.11
C SER A 95 -0.55 0.66 -12.80
N THR A 96 0.67 1.19 -12.76
CA THR A 96 1.46 1.35 -11.53
C THR A 96 0.94 2.50 -10.66
N ILE A 97 0.29 3.49 -11.29
CA ILE A 97 -0.23 4.71 -10.63
C ILE A 97 -1.74 4.58 -10.39
N ILE A 98 -2.45 3.87 -11.28
CA ILE A 98 -3.90 3.74 -11.26
C ILE A 98 -4.29 2.26 -11.09
N ASP A 99 -4.99 1.95 -10.01
CA ASP A 99 -5.59 0.63 -9.80
C ASP A 99 -6.98 0.53 -10.46
N SER A 100 -7.35 -0.70 -10.80
CA SER A 100 -8.67 -1.15 -11.26
C SER A 100 -9.84 -0.73 -10.35
N ARG A 101 -9.58 -0.45 -9.07
CA ARG A 101 -10.60 0.01 -8.10
C ARG A 101 -10.66 1.53 -7.95
N SER A 102 -9.92 2.28 -8.75
CA SER A 102 -10.01 3.74 -8.75
C SER A 102 -11.41 4.21 -9.15
N GLN A 103 -11.98 5.11 -8.34
CA GLN A 103 -13.32 5.63 -8.55
C GLN A 103 -13.26 7.05 -9.09
N TYR A 104 -13.70 7.22 -10.34
CA TYR A 104 -13.78 8.54 -10.97
C TYR A 104 -15.25 8.94 -11.15
N PRO A 105 -15.57 10.24 -11.01
CA PRO A 105 -16.91 10.73 -11.27
C PRO A 105 -17.30 10.47 -12.74
N PRO A 106 -18.56 10.10 -13.01
CA PRO A 106 -19.00 9.78 -14.36
C PRO A 106 -18.83 10.98 -15.29
N HIS A 107 -18.37 10.71 -16.52
CA HIS A 107 -18.37 11.72 -17.58
C HIS A 107 -19.81 11.96 -18.04
N GLN A 108 -20.26 13.21 -17.98
CA GLN A 108 -21.60 13.56 -18.43
C GLN A 108 -21.63 13.63 -19.97
N PRO A 109 -22.51 12.88 -20.66
CA PRO A 109 -22.71 13.06 -22.08
C PRO A 109 -23.42 14.40 -22.32
N THR A 110 -22.73 15.36 -22.91
CA THR A 110 -23.36 16.58 -23.43
C THR A 110 -24.22 16.17 -24.63
N GLY A 111 -25.54 16.34 -24.56
CA GLY A 111 -26.50 15.87 -25.57
C GLY A 111 -26.33 16.40 -27.00
N ASN A 112 -25.33 17.25 -27.26
CA ASN A 112 -25.18 18.02 -28.49
C ASN A 112 -23.74 17.96 -29.03
N GLY A 113 -23.10 16.79 -29.06
CA GLY A 113 -21.85 16.55 -29.81
C GLY A 113 -20.63 17.43 -29.45
N GLN A 114 -20.68 18.24 -28.39
CA GLN A 114 -19.61 19.13 -27.97
C GLN A 114 -19.05 18.71 -26.61
N SER A 115 -17.74 18.41 -26.65
CA SER A 115 -16.76 18.20 -25.58
C SER A 115 -17.28 17.83 -24.19
N SER A 116 -17.01 16.58 -23.81
CA SER A 116 -17.16 16.01 -22.47
C SER A 116 -16.57 16.90 -21.38
N GLY A 117 -17.42 17.52 -20.56
CA GLY A 117 -16.99 18.22 -19.35
C GLY A 117 -16.37 17.23 -18.35
N SER A 118 -15.32 17.68 -17.65
CA SER A 118 -14.71 16.93 -16.55
C SER A 118 -15.74 16.74 -15.43
N GLY A 119 -16.06 15.50 -15.05
CA GLY A 119 -17.06 15.19 -14.00
C GLY A 119 -16.72 15.84 -12.65
N TYR A 120 -15.48 16.26 -12.44
CA TYR A 120 -15.06 17.00 -11.25
C TYR A 120 -15.62 18.43 -11.18
N LEU A 121 -16.05 19.02 -12.29
CA LEU A 121 -16.55 20.40 -12.33
C LEU A 121 -17.91 20.56 -11.63
N MET A 122 -18.73 19.51 -11.58
CA MET A 122 -20.03 19.55 -10.89
C MET A 122 -19.91 19.77 -9.38
N TYR A 123 -18.71 19.51 -8.83
CA TYR A 123 -18.41 19.70 -7.42
C TYR A 123 -17.67 21.01 -7.11
N THR A 124 -17.55 21.92 -8.09
CA THR A 124 -16.89 23.23 -7.88
C THR A 124 -17.81 24.30 -7.27
N HIS A 125 -19.10 23.99 -7.09
CA HIS A 125 -20.06 24.90 -6.45
C HIS A 125 -19.90 24.91 -4.92
N SER A 126 -20.12 26.08 -4.31
CA SER A 126 -19.84 26.35 -2.88
C SER A 126 -20.65 25.51 -1.88
N ASN A 127 -21.71 24.83 -2.33
CA ASN A 127 -22.58 23.98 -1.53
C ASN A 127 -22.54 22.50 -1.94
N ALA A 128 -21.74 22.14 -2.93
CA ALA A 128 -21.60 20.76 -3.37
C ALA A 128 -20.71 19.99 -2.38
N LYS A 129 -21.23 18.89 -1.82
CA LYS A 129 -20.42 17.92 -1.09
C LYS A 129 -20.08 16.80 -2.06
N PRO A 130 -18.83 16.73 -2.58
CA PRO A 130 -18.45 15.64 -3.45
C PRO A 130 -18.49 14.32 -2.68
N ASP A 131 -19.00 13.28 -3.34
CA ASP A 131 -18.75 11.91 -2.89
C ASP A 131 -17.25 11.60 -2.99
N LEU A 132 -16.80 10.57 -2.27
CA LEU A 132 -15.39 10.20 -2.19
C LEU A 132 -14.92 9.59 -3.52
N TYR A 133 -14.37 10.43 -4.40
CA TYR A 133 -13.73 10.03 -5.67
C TYR A 133 -12.23 10.27 -5.63
N ASP A 134 -11.49 9.44 -6.37
CA ASP A 134 -10.06 9.63 -6.60
C ASP A 134 -9.82 10.79 -7.56
N ILE A 135 -8.79 11.60 -7.29
CA ILE A 135 -8.38 12.69 -8.17
C ILE A 135 -7.13 12.24 -8.92
N PRO A 136 -7.16 12.15 -10.27
CA PRO A 136 -6.02 11.74 -11.06
C PRO A 136 -4.82 12.66 -10.80
N ILE A 137 -3.64 12.08 -10.59
CA ILE A 137 -2.42 12.85 -10.34
C ILE A 137 -2.11 13.84 -11.47
N GLY A 138 -2.46 13.52 -12.72
CA GLY A 138 -2.33 14.44 -13.85
C GLY A 138 -3.19 15.69 -13.71
N LEU A 139 -4.40 15.58 -13.14
CA LEU A 139 -5.27 16.73 -12.86
C LEU A 139 -4.71 17.57 -11.72
N VAL A 140 -4.24 16.94 -10.64
CA VAL A 140 -3.57 17.64 -9.53
C VAL A 140 -2.33 18.38 -10.04
N ASN A 141 -1.48 17.71 -10.82
CA ASN A 141 -0.27 18.30 -11.40
C ASN A 141 -0.63 19.49 -12.29
N ARG A 142 -1.66 19.35 -13.15
CA ARG A 142 -2.13 20.47 -13.98
C ARG A 142 -2.63 21.64 -13.16
N VAL A 143 -3.40 21.41 -12.09
CA VAL A 143 -3.92 22.51 -11.25
C VAL A 143 -2.82 23.20 -10.46
N LEU A 144 -1.92 22.43 -9.85
CA LEU A 144 -0.85 22.97 -9.01
C LEU A 144 0.27 23.64 -9.82
N TYR A 145 0.62 23.07 -10.97
CA TYR A 145 1.77 23.49 -11.78
C TYR A 145 1.38 24.09 -13.13
N SER A 146 0.09 24.39 -13.36
CA SER A 146 -0.31 25.15 -14.55
C SER A 146 0.47 26.47 -14.59
N PRO A 147 1.10 26.82 -15.73
CA PRO A 147 1.76 28.10 -15.87
C PRO A 147 0.73 29.21 -15.64
N LYS A 148 0.82 29.88 -14.50
CA LYS A 148 -0.07 30.99 -14.18
C LYS A 148 0.38 32.19 -15.02
N GLY A 149 -0.34 32.46 -16.11
CA GLY A 149 -0.14 33.65 -16.94
C GLY A 149 0.88 33.49 -18.07
N ARG A 150 0.43 33.03 -19.23
CA ARG A 150 0.75 33.78 -20.44
C ARG A 150 -0.37 34.78 -20.60
N GLU A 151 -0.12 35.99 -20.11
CA GLU A 151 -0.96 37.15 -20.37
C GLU A 151 -1.29 37.20 -21.85
N SER A 152 -2.57 37.19 -22.15
CA SER A 152 -3.11 37.50 -23.46
C SER A 152 -2.82 38.98 -23.70
N GLY A 153 -1.66 39.27 -24.28
CA GLY A 153 -1.36 40.59 -24.84
C GLY A 153 -2.41 40.89 -25.91
N THR A 154 -3.46 41.60 -25.50
CA THR A 154 -4.53 42.07 -26.37
C THR A 154 -3.95 43.17 -27.25
N GLY A 155 -4.25 43.11 -28.54
CA GLY A 155 -3.59 43.89 -29.57
C GLY A 155 -3.67 45.40 -29.36
N HIS A 156 -2.55 46.06 -29.69
CA HIS A 156 -2.62 47.37 -30.32
C HIS A 156 -2.52 47.15 -31.83
N ALA A 157 -3.63 47.42 -32.52
CA ALA A 157 -3.64 47.69 -33.93
C ALA A 157 -2.69 48.87 -34.21
N HIS A 158 -1.72 48.67 -35.11
CA HIS A 158 -1.12 49.77 -35.86
C HIS A 158 -1.27 49.44 -37.33
N SER A 159 -2.20 50.15 -37.97
CA SER A 159 -2.28 50.26 -39.41
C SER A 159 -1.02 50.96 -39.91
N SER A 160 -0.25 50.31 -40.78
CA SER A 160 0.59 51.00 -41.75
C SER A 160 0.49 50.28 -43.07
N SER A 161 -0.35 50.88 -43.93
CA SER A 161 -0.34 50.67 -45.37
C SER A 161 1.06 50.99 -45.92
N SER A 162 1.68 50.06 -46.66
CA SER A 162 2.58 50.42 -47.75
C SER A 162 2.63 49.33 -48.81
N ASN A 163 1.96 49.65 -49.91
CA ASN A 163 2.20 49.24 -51.28
C ASN A 163 3.69 49.03 -51.62
N ASP A 164 4.06 47.92 -52.26
CA ASP A 164 4.96 47.84 -53.44
C ASP A 164 5.12 46.36 -53.86
N ARG A 165 4.56 45.95 -55.02
CA ARG A 165 5.24 45.77 -56.33
C ARG A 165 6.25 44.62 -56.41
N THR A 166 5.98 43.74 -57.39
CA THR A 166 6.92 43.05 -58.31
C THR A 166 7.94 42.08 -57.67
N GLN A 167 8.18 40.86 -58.15
CA GLN A 167 7.91 40.15 -59.41
C GLN A 167 7.60 38.69 -59.11
#